data_AF-A0A9D5NUY7-F1
#
_entry.id   AF-A0A9D5NUY7-F1
#
_cell.length_a   1.000
_cell.length_b   1.000
_cell.length_c   1.000
_cell.angle_alpha   90.00
_cell.angle_beta   90.00
_cell.angle_gamma   90.00
#
_symmetry.space_group_name_H-M   'P 1'
#
loop_
_entity.id
_entity.type
_entity.pdbx_description
1 polymer ?
#
loop_
_entity_poly.entity_id
_entity_poly.type
_entity_poly.pdbx_seq_one_letter_code
_entity_poly.pdbx_strand_id
1 'polypeptide(L)'
;MRKIYVFLVTMMLLCIGCQWQLKPNDDATDERRVTIQRYDRIENLFLTTGDFSALQQMNTAFPMQTRMLIEDVLQLGKVNDRDINNKFLYFFQDSTLQVMLADVQHQYADMDDINTELSASFERLKEEMPDMELPEVYTQVGAFDQSIVVGNNTLGISLDKYLGKDYPFYVEHYTEEQRNMMDRNMIVPDCLSFYILSLYPLSAERMESQMERDMHMGKIQWIVNSVTERQVFDNSYVAMIADFMKENAKLSFVQLLRYTDYSVFKK
;
A
#
# COMPACT_ATOMS: atom_id res chain seq x y z
N MET A 1 -59.68 16.44 -22.89
CA MET A 1 -59.42 15.27 -22.01
C MET A 1 -58.42 14.30 -22.66
N ARG A 2 -58.75 13.62 -23.76
CA ARG A 2 -57.83 12.63 -24.41
C ARG A 2 -56.47 13.19 -24.87
N LYS A 3 -56.41 14.44 -25.34
CA LYS A 3 -55.14 15.11 -25.74
C LYS A 3 -54.24 15.52 -24.55
N ILE A 4 -54.82 15.73 -23.36
CA ILE A 4 -54.08 16.05 -22.13
C ILE A 4 -53.43 14.79 -21.56
N TYR A 5 -54.12 13.64 -21.63
CA TYR A 5 -53.56 12.34 -21.26
C TYR A 5 -52.40 11.93 -22.17
N VAL A 6 -52.48 12.19 -23.48
CA VAL A 6 -51.35 11.91 -24.39
C VAL A 6 -50.13 12.75 -24.00
N PHE A 7 -50.31 14.04 -23.69
CA PHE A 7 -49.23 14.92 -23.26
C PHE A 7 -48.59 14.48 -21.92
N LEU A 8 -49.40 14.12 -20.93
CA LEU A 8 -48.95 13.60 -19.63
C LEU A 8 -48.20 12.26 -19.76
N VAL A 9 -48.64 11.37 -20.64
CA VAL A 9 -47.96 10.09 -20.89
C VAL A 9 -46.63 10.30 -21.62
N THR A 10 -46.55 11.22 -22.59
CA THR A 10 -45.26 11.57 -23.24
C THR A 10 -44.28 12.25 -22.29
N MET A 11 -44.75 13.07 -21.34
CA MET A 11 -43.87 13.69 -20.33
C MET A 11 -43.34 12.67 -19.32
N MET A 12 -44.16 11.68 -18.94
CA MET A 12 -43.75 10.60 -18.03
C MET A 12 -42.74 9.63 -18.68
N LEU A 13 -42.78 9.47 -20.01
CA LEU A 13 -41.80 8.71 -20.79
C LEU A 13 -40.44 9.41 -20.96
N LEU A 14 -40.38 10.75 -20.85
CA LEU A 14 -39.15 11.53 -20.90
C LEU A 14 -38.42 11.61 -19.54
N CYS A 15 -39.06 11.21 -18.45
CA CYS A 15 -38.47 11.15 -17.11
C CYS A 15 -37.92 9.76 -16.75
N ILE A 16 -37.94 8.79 -17.68
CA ILE A 16 -37.19 7.52 -17.57
C ILE A 16 -35.79 7.69 -18.22
N GLY A 17 -35.26 8.91 -18.15
CA GLY A 17 -33.84 9.18 -18.36
C GLY A 17 -33.08 8.50 -17.25
N CYS A 18 -32.64 7.29 -17.54
CA CYS A 18 -31.77 6.43 -16.77
C CYS A 18 -30.89 7.22 -15.77
N GLN A 19 -31.02 6.89 -14.49
CA GLN A 19 -29.88 6.90 -13.59
C GLN A 19 -28.84 5.94 -14.19
N TRP A 20 -28.01 6.44 -15.10
CA TRP A 20 -26.70 5.85 -15.34
C TRP A 20 -25.88 6.14 -14.09
N GLN A 21 -26.03 5.27 -13.10
CA GLN A 21 -24.89 4.87 -12.31
C GLN A 21 -23.86 4.37 -13.32
N LEU A 22 -22.90 5.23 -13.65
CA LEU A 22 -21.60 4.81 -14.13
C LEU A 22 -21.01 3.96 -13.02
N LYS A 23 -21.36 2.67 -12.99
CA LYS A 23 -20.39 1.66 -12.61
C LYS A 23 -19.28 1.78 -13.65
N PRO A 24 -18.03 2.09 -13.27
CA PRO A 24 -16.94 1.70 -14.14
C PRO A 24 -17.00 0.18 -14.18
N ASN A 25 -17.42 -0.35 -15.32
CA ASN A 25 -17.32 -1.77 -15.62
C ASN A 25 -16.63 -1.90 -16.98
N ASP A 26 -15.41 -1.36 -16.99
CA ASP A 26 -14.21 -1.78 -17.70
C ASP A 26 -13.13 -1.58 -16.61
N ASP A 27 -12.35 -2.55 -16.18
CA ASP A 27 -11.54 -3.40 -17.02
C ASP A 27 -11.75 -4.89 -16.69
N ALA A 28 -11.70 -5.72 -17.72
CA ALA A 28 -11.02 -7.00 -17.56
C ALA A 28 -9.65 -6.67 -16.95
N THR A 29 -9.48 -6.92 -15.64
CA THR A 29 -8.21 -6.74 -14.93
C THR A 29 -7.11 -7.19 -15.86
N ASP A 30 -6.35 -6.23 -16.39
CA ASP A 30 -5.10 -6.53 -17.07
C ASP A 30 -4.29 -7.22 -16.00
N GLU A 31 -4.21 -8.56 -16.04
CA GLU A 31 -3.56 -9.41 -15.03
C GLU A 31 -2.08 -9.03 -14.80
N ARG A 32 -1.59 -8.04 -15.54
CA ARG A 32 -0.24 -7.48 -15.51
C ARG A 32 -0.12 -6.18 -14.74
N ARG A 33 -1.21 -5.50 -14.37
CA ARG A 33 -1.14 -4.16 -13.76
C ARG A 33 -1.62 -4.15 -12.32
N VAL A 34 -0.80 -3.54 -11.48
CA VAL A 34 -1.13 -3.26 -10.08
C VAL A 34 -1.82 -1.90 -10.01
N THR A 35 -2.95 -1.81 -9.33
CA THR A 35 -3.68 -0.55 -9.09
C THR A 35 -4.07 -0.45 -7.63
N ILE A 36 -3.98 0.76 -7.07
CA ILE A 36 -4.26 1.00 -5.65
C ILE A 36 -5.77 1.12 -5.41
N GLN A 37 -6.29 0.27 -4.54
CA GLN A 37 -7.65 0.36 -4.03
C GLN A 37 -7.74 1.32 -2.84
N ARG A 38 -8.63 2.32 -2.94
CA ARG A 38 -8.76 3.42 -1.97
C ARG A 38 -9.64 3.06 -0.75
N TYR A 39 -9.24 2.03 0.00
CA TYR A 39 -9.94 1.61 1.22
C TYR A 39 -9.95 2.72 2.29
N ASP A 40 -8.86 3.50 2.40
CA ASP A 40 -8.71 4.68 3.27
C ASP A 40 -9.87 5.67 3.19
N ARG A 41 -10.53 5.80 2.03
CA ARG A 41 -11.66 6.74 1.87
C ARG A 41 -12.92 6.26 2.59
N ILE A 42 -13.19 4.96 2.53
CA ILE A 42 -14.35 4.34 3.19
C ILE A 42 -14.08 4.25 4.69
N GLU A 43 -12.86 3.88 5.05
CA GLU A 43 -12.36 3.92 6.42
C GLU A 43 -12.54 5.31 7.02
N ASN A 44 -12.01 6.36 6.38
CA ASN A 44 -12.12 7.74 6.85
C ASN A 44 -13.57 8.19 6.96
N LEU A 45 -14.44 7.84 6.00
CA LEU A 45 -15.87 8.15 6.09
C LEU A 45 -16.49 7.54 7.35
N PHE A 46 -16.21 6.27 7.66
CA PHE A 46 -16.68 5.65 8.89
C PHE A 46 -16.11 6.35 10.13
N LEU A 47 -14.80 6.59 10.17
CA LEU A 47 -14.11 7.15 11.35
C LEU A 47 -14.49 8.60 11.66
N THR A 48 -14.88 9.38 10.65
CA THR A 48 -15.25 10.80 10.82
C THR A 48 -16.75 11.01 11.07
N THR A 49 -17.62 10.13 10.54
CA THR A 49 -19.08 10.33 10.58
C THR A 49 -19.84 9.25 11.34
N GLY A 50 -19.24 8.08 11.58
CA GLY A 50 -19.95 6.91 12.08
C GLY A 50 -20.91 6.28 11.06
N ASP A 51 -20.77 6.56 9.76
CA ASP A 51 -21.67 6.06 8.71
C ASP A 51 -21.70 4.53 8.65
N PHE A 52 -22.87 3.96 8.94
CA PHE A 52 -23.08 2.52 8.94
C PHE A 52 -22.96 1.87 7.55
N SER A 53 -23.26 2.62 6.48
CA SER A 53 -23.07 2.14 5.10
C SER A 53 -21.59 2.00 4.76
N ALA A 54 -20.75 2.93 5.23
CA ALA A 54 -19.29 2.82 5.11
C ALA A 54 -18.78 1.59 5.86
N LEU A 55 -19.23 1.40 7.10
CA LEU A 55 -18.90 0.20 7.88
C LEU A 55 -19.34 -1.11 7.19
N GLN A 56 -20.53 -1.13 6.59
CA GLN A 56 -21.00 -2.28 5.84
C GLN A 56 -20.10 -2.54 4.62
N GLN A 57 -19.70 -1.49 3.90
CA GLN A 57 -18.82 -1.61 2.75
C GLN A 57 -17.44 -2.11 3.14
N MET A 58 -16.86 -1.63 4.25
CA MET A 58 -15.61 -2.15 4.82
C MET A 58 -15.68 -3.67 5.02
N ASN A 59 -16.73 -4.14 5.70
CA ASN A 59 -16.88 -5.57 6.02
C ASN A 59 -17.30 -6.47 4.85
N THR A 60 -17.75 -5.91 3.72
CA THR A 60 -18.25 -6.70 2.57
C THR A 60 -17.36 -6.63 1.35
N ALA A 61 -16.89 -5.42 1.00
CA ALA A 61 -15.99 -5.21 -0.14
C ALA A 61 -14.51 -5.38 0.26
N PHE A 62 -14.16 -5.09 1.51
CA PHE A 62 -12.78 -5.12 2.02
C PHE A 62 -12.61 -5.96 3.31
N PRO A 63 -13.22 -7.16 3.41
CA PRO A 63 -13.27 -7.91 4.66
C PRO A 63 -11.89 -8.28 5.21
N MET A 64 -10.92 -8.51 4.33
CA MET A 64 -9.56 -8.87 4.72
C MET A 64 -8.78 -7.65 5.23
N GLN A 65 -8.88 -6.52 4.53
CA GLN A 65 -8.26 -5.25 4.90
C GLN A 65 -8.81 -4.75 6.23
N THR A 66 -10.14 -4.82 6.43
CA THR A 66 -10.78 -4.46 7.70
C THR A 66 -10.34 -5.36 8.85
N ARG A 67 -10.23 -6.68 8.62
CA ARG A 67 -9.71 -7.59 9.65
C ARG A 67 -8.26 -7.26 10.00
N MET A 68 -7.40 -7.15 8.99
CA MET A 68 -5.97 -6.89 9.18
C MET A 68 -5.74 -5.57 9.91
N LEU A 69 -6.46 -4.51 9.53
CA LEU A 69 -6.39 -3.22 10.21
C LEU A 69 -6.79 -3.34 11.69
N ILE A 70 -7.93 -3.97 12.00
CA ILE A 70 -8.47 -4.02 13.36
C ILE A 70 -7.68 -4.98 14.26
N GLU A 71 -7.35 -6.17 13.75
CA GLU A 71 -6.77 -7.26 14.54
C GLU A 71 -5.25 -7.19 14.61
N ASP A 72 -4.57 -6.90 13.49
CA ASP A 72 -3.12 -7.03 13.38
C ASP A 72 -2.40 -5.68 13.52
N VAL A 73 -2.93 -4.61 12.91
CA VAL A 73 -2.34 -3.26 12.94
C VAL A 73 -2.72 -2.53 14.23
N LEU A 74 -4.02 -2.26 14.44
CA LEU A 74 -4.49 -1.48 15.58
C LEU A 74 -4.66 -2.31 16.86
N GLN A 75 -4.74 -3.64 16.73
CA GLN A 75 -4.85 -4.60 17.84
C GLN A 75 -6.01 -4.29 18.81
N LEU A 76 -7.16 -3.86 18.29
CA LEU A 76 -8.31 -3.41 19.09
C LEU A 76 -9.17 -4.56 19.67
N GLY A 77 -8.98 -5.76 19.13
CA GLY A 77 -9.78 -6.95 19.42
C GLY A 77 -10.05 -7.74 18.14
N LYS A 78 -11.07 -8.61 18.16
CA LYS A 78 -11.46 -9.36 16.96
C LYS A 78 -12.52 -8.59 16.18
N VAL A 79 -12.47 -8.65 14.85
CA VAL A 79 -13.43 -7.99 13.95
C VAL A 79 -14.88 -8.46 14.15
N ASN A 80 -15.08 -9.62 14.77
CA ASN A 80 -16.40 -10.16 15.10
C ASN A 80 -16.85 -9.88 16.55
N ASP A 81 -16.06 -9.15 17.34
CA ASP A 81 -16.45 -8.78 18.71
C ASP A 81 -17.64 -7.81 18.66
N ARG A 82 -18.61 -8.01 19.55
CA ARG A 82 -19.87 -7.24 19.57
C ARG A 82 -19.67 -5.72 19.60
N ASP A 83 -18.63 -5.25 20.30
CA ASP A 83 -18.37 -3.83 20.52
C ASP A 83 -17.20 -3.29 19.66
N ILE A 84 -16.67 -4.07 18.70
CA ILE A 84 -15.45 -3.71 17.97
C ILE A 84 -15.59 -2.40 17.20
N ASN A 85 -16.74 -2.16 16.57
CA ASN A 85 -16.99 -0.95 15.79
C ASN A 85 -16.99 0.29 16.69
N ASN A 86 -17.50 0.18 17.91
CA ASN A 86 -17.47 1.27 18.88
C ASN A 86 -16.05 1.53 19.38
N LYS A 87 -15.26 0.47 19.63
CA LYS A 87 -13.84 0.61 20.00
C LYS A 87 -13.04 1.29 18.89
N PHE A 88 -13.29 0.90 17.64
CA PHE A 88 -12.60 1.45 16.48
C PHE A 88 -12.92 2.94 16.28
N LEU A 89 -14.20 3.33 16.36
CA LEU A 89 -14.58 4.75 16.35
C LEU A 89 -13.96 5.51 17.52
N TYR A 90 -14.05 4.96 18.74
CA TYR A 90 -13.54 5.61 19.94
C TYR A 90 -12.03 5.82 19.89
N PHE A 91 -11.28 4.85 19.36
CA PHE A 91 -9.83 4.95 19.20
C PHE A 91 -9.42 6.17 18.36
N PHE A 92 -10.15 6.44 17.27
CA PHE A 92 -9.87 7.59 16.40
C PHE A 92 -10.48 8.92 16.85
N GLN A 93 -11.19 8.99 17.98
CA GLN A 93 -11.72 10.26 18.50
C GLN A 93 -10.65 11.21 19.05
N ASP A 94 -9.41 10.72 19.22
CA ASP A 94 -8.29 11.58 19.60
C ASP A 94 -8.09 12.71 18.59
N SER A 95 -7.86 13.93 19.08
CA SER A 95 -7.76 15.12 18.23
C SER A 95 -6.58 15.04 17.25
N THR A 96 -5.49 14.39 17.64
CA THR A 96 -4.30 14.20 16.78
C THR A 96 -4.64 13.29 15.61
N LEU A 97 -5.36 12.19 15.88
CA LEU A 97 -5.79 11.25 14.85
C LEU A 97 -6.83 11.88 13.92
N GLN A 98 -7.75 12.69 14.44
CA GLN A 98 -8.72 13.42 13.60
C GLN A 98 -8.04 14.44 12.66
N VAL A 99 -7.02 15.16 13.15
CA VAL A 99 -6.22 16.07 12.30
C VAL A 99 -5.47 15.26 11.23
N MET A 100 -4.81 14.17 11.62
CA MET A 100 -4.11 13.30 10.68
C MET A 100 -5.04 12.74 9.60
N LEU A 101 -6.25 12.27 9.97
CA LEU A 101 -7.23 11.77 9.01
C LEU A 101 -7.57 12.83 7.94
N ALA A 102 -7.78 14.08 8.35
CA ALA A 102 -8.03 15.18 7.43
C ALA A 102 -6.82 15.49 6.54
N ASP A 103 -5.60 15.48 7.10
CA ASP A 103 -4.36 15.74 6.36
C ASP A 103 -4.09 14.65 5.32
N VAL A 104 -4.31 13.38 5.66
CA VAL A 104 -4.22 12.23 4.74
C VAL A 104 -5.20 12.41 3.58
N GLN A 105 -6.47 12.71 3.85
CA GLN A 105 -7.46 12.93 2.80
C GLN A 105 -7.09 14.10 1.89
N HIS A 106 -6.49 15.16 2.44
CA HIS A 106 -6.04 16.30 1.67
C HIS A 106 -4.84 15.96 0.77
N GLN A 107 -3.77 15.40 1.34
CA GLN A 107 -2.52 15.09 0.63
C GLN A 107 -2.70 13.98 -0.42
N TYR A 108 -3.58 13.02 -0.17
CA TYR A 108 -3.84 11.89 -1.06
C TYR A 108 -5.20 11.99 -1.76
N ALA A 109 -5.70 13.21 -1.99
CA ALA A 109 -6.83 13.44 -2.87
C ALA A 109 -6.55 12.88 -4.28
N ASP A 110 -5.31 13.10 -4.76
CA ASP A 110 -4.75 12.54 -5.99
C ASP A 110 -3.64 11.52 -5.66
N MET A 111 -3.59 10.44 -6.43
CA MET A 111 -2.61 9.35 -6.32
C MET A 111 -2.15 8.83 -7.68
N ASP A 112 -2.38 9.58 -8.76
CA ASP A 112 -2.04 9.15 -10.12
C ASP A 112 -0.52 8.94 -10.29
N ASP A 113 0.29 9.78 -9.64
CA ASP A 113 1.74 9.64 -9.57
C ASP A 113 2.16 8.30 -8.94
N ILE A 114 1.59 7.98 -7.78
CA ILE A 114 1.90 6.75 -7.03
C ILE A 114 1.41 5.54 -7.81
N ASN A 115 0.19 5.57 -8.36
CA ASN A 115 -0.34 4.46 -9.18
C ASN A 115 0.52 4.20 -10.42
N THR A 116 0.95 5.27 -11.09
CA THR A 116 1.78 5.16 -12.31
C THR A 116 3.13 4.54 -11.99
N GLU A 117 3.83 5.05 -10.97
CA GLU A 117 5.12 4.51 -10.56
C GLU A 117 4.99 3.06 -10.06
N LEU A 118 4.00 2.78 -9.21
CA LEU A 118 3.75 1.45 -8.68
C LEU A 118 3.48 0.43 -9.80
N SER A 119 2.57 0.74 -10.72
CA SER A 119 2.25 -0.15 -11.84
C SER A 119 3.47 -0.42 -12.71
N ALA A 120 4.24 0.62 -13.06
CA ALA A 120 5.43 0.47 -13.90
C ALA A 120 6.54 -0.33 -13.19
N SER A 121 6.73 -0.14 -11.89
CA SER A 121 7.74 -0.90 -11.14
C SER A 121 7.35 -2.36 -10.95
N PHE A 122 6.08 -2.66 -10.69
CA PHE A 122 5.62 -4.06 -10.63
C PHE A 122 5.66 -4.76 -11.98
N GLU A 123 5.40 -4.05 -13.09
CA GLU A 123 5.57 -4.59 -14.44
C GLU A 123 7.03 -5.01 -14.69
N ARG A 124 8.01 -4.11 -14.44
CA ARG A 124 9.44 -4.45 -14.54
C ARG A 124 9.84 -5.59 -13.60
N LEU A 125 9.32 -5.60 -12.37
CA LEU A 125 9.61 -6.66 -11.41
C LEU A 125 9.07 -8.02 -11.89
N LYS A 126 7.88 -8.05 -12.49
CA LYS A 126 7.25 -9.25 -13.06
C LYS A 126 8.00 -9.75 -14.31
N GLU A 127 8.60 -8.87 -15.10
CA GLU A 127 9.48 -9.27 -16.22
C GLU A 127 10.72 -10.02 -15.73
N GLU A 128 11.35 -9.54 -14.66
CA GLU A 128 12.54 -10.16 -14.04
C GLU A 128 12.19 -11.38 -13.17
N MET A 129 10.94 -11.48 -12.74
CA MET A 129 10.43 -12.56 -11.86
C MET A 129 9.09 -13.11 -12.40
N PRO A 130 9.07 -13.85 -13.53
CA PRO A 130 7.82 -14.24 -14.20
C PRO A 130 6.85 -15.06 -13.35
N ASP A 131 7.36 -15.85 -12.41
CA ASP A 131 6.56 -16.71 -11.52
C ASP A 131 5.95 -15.94 -10.31
N MET A 132 6.31 -14.67 -10.11
CA MET A 132 5.84 -13.85 -8.99
C MET A 132 4.35 -13.50 -9.17
N GLU A 133 3.49 -13.80 -8.20
CA GLU A 133 2.10 -13.31 -8.24
C GLU A 133 2.06 -11.78 -8.04
N LEU A 134 1.10 -11.08 -8.62
CA LEU A 134 0.93 -9.64 -8.33
C LEU A 134 0.04 -9.47 -7.10
N PRO A 135 0.40 -8.59 -6.15
CA PRO A 135 -0.42 -8.36 -4.99
C PRO A 135 -1.62 -7.45 -5.30
N GLU A 136 -2.71 -7.62 -4.56
CA GLU A 136 -3.74 -6.59 -4.46
C GLU A 136 -3.23 -5.48 -3.54
N VAL A 137 -3.14 -4.25 -4.06
CA VAL A 137 -2.62 -3.11 -3.31
C VAL A 137 -3.78 -2.22 -2.87
N TYR A 138 -3.76 -1.80 -1.60
CA TYR A 138 -4.75 -0.91 -1.03
C TYR A 138 -4.13 0.12 -0.10
N THR A 139 -4.83 1.21 0.16
CA THR A 139 -4.45 2.25 1.13
C THR A 139 -5.32 2.21 2.36
N GLN A 140 -4.76 2.54 3.52
CA GLN A 140 -5.44 2.61 4.82
C GLN A 140 -4.82 3.70 5.70
N VAL A 141 -5.39 3.89 6.90
CA VAL A 141 -4.82 4.70 7.97
C VAL A 141 -4.54 3.84 9.20
N GLY A 142 -3.26 3.72 9.58
CA GLY A 142 -2.79 2.78 10.62
C GLY A 142 -2.51 3.39 11.99
N ALA A 143 -2.83 4.67 12.20
CA ALA A 143 -2.50 5.43 13.41
C ALA A 143 -1.00 5.44 13.77
N PHE A 144 -0.17 5.69 12.76
CA PHE A 144 1.28 5.82 12.77
C PHE A 144 2.08 4.56 13.10
N ASP A 145 1.43 3.40 13.17
CA ASP A 145 2.06 2.12 13.51
C ASP A 145 2.95 1.59 12.37
N GLN A 146 2.38 0.80 11.46
CA GLN A 146 3.11 0.16 10.35
C GLN A 146 2.95 0.93 9.04
N SER A 147 4.05 1.11 8.29
CA SER A 147 4.02 1.78 6.98
C SER A 147 3.41 0.92 5.87
N ILE A 148 3.88 -0.33 5.77
CA ILE A 148 3.41 -1.31 4.80
C ILE A 148 3.01 -2.57 5.54
N VAL A 149 1.83 -3.11 5.23
CA VAL A 149 1.33 -4.37 5.77
C VAL A 149 1.22 -5.37 4.63
N VAL A 150 1.78 -6.57 4.82
CA VAL A 150 1.78 -7.61 3.78
C VAL A 150 1.15 -8.88 4.33
N GLY A 151 0.19 -9.44 3.59
CA GLY A 151 -0.44 -10.70 3.97
C GLY A 151 -1.48 -11.17 2.95
N ASN A 152 -1.58 -12.49 2.76
CA ASN A 152 -2.54 -13.11 1.84
C ASN A 152 -2.53 -12.53 0.41
N ASN A 153 -1.34 -12.29 -0.15
CA ASN A 153 -1.16 -11.62 -1.45
C ASN A 153 -1.78 -10.22 -1.53
N THR A 154 -1.95 -9.54 -0.39
CA THR A 154 -2.35 -8.13 -0.32
C THR A 154 -1.22 -7.28 0.26
N LEU A 155 -1.18 -6.01 -0.14
CA LEU A 155 -0.24 -5.01 0.34
C LEU A 155 -1.00 -3.74 0.73
N GLY A 156 -1.04 -3.47 2.04
CA GLY A 156 -1.67 -2.31 2.63
C GLY A 156 -0.66 -1.18 2.83
N ILE A 157 -0.97 0.01 2.31
CA ILE A 157 -0.17 1.23 2.44
C ILE A 157 -0.84 2.13 3.48
N SER A 158 -0.18 2.34 4.62
CA SER A 158 -0.65 3.26 5.65
C SER A 158 -0.23 4.69 5.30
N LEU A 159 -1.15 5.48 4.74
CA LEU A 159 -0.86 6.81 4.18
C LEU A 159 -0.38 7.81 5.23
N ASP A 160 -0.80 7.61 6.47
CA ASP A 160 -0.41 8.34 7.66
C ASP A 160 1.05 8.11 8.08
N LYS A 161 1.82 7.31 7.32
CA LYS A 161 3.28 7.17 7.48
C LYS A 161 4.09 7.98 6.48
N TYR A 162 3.42 8.71 5.57
CA TYR A 162 4.06 9.35 4.43
C TYR A 162 3.66 10.83 4.21
N LEU A 163 3.14 11.49 5.26
CA LEU A 163 2.80 12.93 5.30
C LEU A 163 3.99 13.91 5.14
N GLY A 164 5.21 13.41 4.94
CA GLY A 164 6.41 14.22 4.74
C GLY A 164 7.21 14.41 6.03
N LYS A 165 8.54 14.42 5.89
CA LYS A 165 9.49 14.38 7.02
C LYS A 165 9.24 15.45 8.09
N ASP A 166 8.70 16.61 7.73
CA ASP A 166 8.49 17.77 8.61
C ASP A 166 7.06 17.84 9.18
N TYR A 167 6.25 16.79 8.99
CA TYR A 167 4.94 16.70 9.62
C TYR A 167 5.06 16.82 11.15
N PRO A 168 4.26 17.67 11.83
CA PRO A 168 4.48 18.01 13.24
C PRO A 168 4.57 16.80 14.18
N PHE A 169 3.66 15.83 14.02
CA PHE A 169 3.68 14.59 14.80
C PHE A 169 4.99 13.82 14.60
N TYR A 170 5.54 13.84 13.38
CA TYR A 170 6.78 13.12 13.11
C TYR A 170 7.98 13.75 13.82
N VAL A 171 8.06 15.08 13.77
CA VAL A 171 9.13 15.87 14.41
C VAL A 171 9.22 15.58 15.90
N GLU A 172 8.09 15.35 16.56
CA GLU A 172 8.03 15.09 18.00
C GLU A 172 8.36 13.64 18.37
N HIS A 173 8.06 12.66 17.50
CA HIS A 173 8.06 11.24 17.87
C HIS A 173 9.08 10.36 17.14
N TYR A 174 9.72 10.84 16.06
CA TYR A 174 10.64 10.04 15.25
C TYR A 174 12.00 10.72 15.07
N THR A 175 13.04 9.90 14.90
CA THR A 175 14.40 10.41 14.60
C THR A 175 14.46 11.01 13.20
N GLU A 176 15.44 11.87 12.95
CA GLU A 176 15.65 12.44 11.60
C GLU A 176 15.82 11.36 10.53
N GLU A 177 16.57 10.30 10.83
CA GLU A 177 16.76 9.16 9.93
C GLU A 177 15.43 8.47 9.58
N GLN A 178 14.57 8.25 10.57
CA GLN A 178 13.22 7.68 10.33
C GLN A 178 12.38 8.64 9.49
N ARG A 179 12.37 9.93 9.83
CA ARG A 179 11.56 10.95 9.13
C ARG A 179 11.95 11.08 7.66
N ASN A 180 13.22 10.90 7.31
CA ASN A 180 13.68 10.90 5.92
C ASN A 180 13.03 9.80 5.06
N MET A 181 12.51 8.74 5.70
CA MET A 181 11.79 7.64 5.03
C MET A 181 10.26 7.84 5.04
N MET A 182 9.75 8.84 5.77
CA MET A 182 8.32 9.09 5.97
C MET A 182 7.76 10.14 4.99
N ASP A 183 8.14 10.00 3.72
CA ASP A 183 7.79 10.91 2.63
C ASP A 183 6.97 10.20 1.53
N ARG A 184 6.09 10.93 0.86
CA ARG A 184 5.28 10.40 -0.27
C ARG A 184 6.12 9.62 -1.28
N ASN A 185 7.33 10.10 -1.58
CA ASN A 185 8.23 9.47 -2.57
C ASN A 185 8.80 8.11 -2.13
N MET A 186 8.59 7.72 -0.87
CA MET A 186 9.00 6.44 -0.31
C MET A 186 7.90 5.37 -0.33
N ILE A 187 6.65 5.74 -0.68
CA ILE A 187 5.54 4.78 -0.75
C ILE A 187 5.88 3.61 -1.68
N VAL A 188 6.22 3.87 -2.94
CA VAL A 188 6.51 2.79 -3.92
C VAL A 188 7.76 2.00 -3.56
N PRO A 189 8.91 2.64 -3.20
CA PRO A 189 10.09 1.90 -2.76
C PRO A 189 9.84 0.99 -1.55
N ASP A 190 9.08 1.44 -0.56
CA ASP A 190 8.75 0.63 0.61
C ASP A 190 7.80 -0.51 0.23
N CYS A 191 6.76 -0.25 -0.58
CA CYS A 191 5.87 -1.30 -1.09
C CYS A 191 6.67 -2.45 -1.72
N LEU A 192 7.57 -2.12 -2.64
CA LEU A 192 8.40 -3.12 -3.32
C LEU A 192 9.34 -3.83 -2.34
N SER A 193 9.98 -3.09 -1.43
CA SER A 193 10.90 -3.66 -0.44
C SER A 193 10.22 -4.68 0.46
N PHE A 194 9.08 -4.31 1.06
CA PHE A 194 8.31 -5.19 1.94
C PHE A 194 7.69 -6.35 1.17
N TYR A 195 7.25 -6.14 -0.08
CA TYR A 195 6.73 -7.22 -0.90
C TYR A 195 7.81 -8.26 -1.23
N ILE A 196 8.97 -7.83 -1.73
CA ILE A 196 10.09 -8.73 -2.05
C ILE A 196 10.56 -9.46 -0.78
N LEU A 197 10.66 -8.75 0.36
CA LEU A 197 11.02 -9.35 1.64
C LEU A 197 10.03 -10.43 2.07
N SER A 198 8.73 -10.25 1.81
CA SER A 198 7.71 -11.27 2.13
C SER A 198 7.85 -12.54 1.28
N LEU A 199 8.31 -12.40 0.03
CA LEU A 199 8.53 -13.52 -0.89
C LEU A 199 9.86 -14.23 -0.63
N TYR A 200 10.87 -13.49 -0.17
CA TYR A 200 12.23 -13.96 0.08
C TYR A 200 12.68 -13.61 1.49
N PRO A 201 12.01 -14.12 2.54
CA PRO A 201 12.36 -13.79 3.91
C PRO A 201 13.74 -14.36 4.27
N LEU A 202 14.39 -13.69 5.22
CA LEU A 202 15.57 -14.25 5.88
C LEU A 202 15.21 -15.53 6.63
N SER A 203 16.10 -16.52 6.60
CA SER A 203 15.81 -17.82 7.20
C SER A 203 15.78 -17.68 8.73
N ALA A 204 14.60 -17.86 9.34
CA ALA A 204 14.45 -17.85 10.80
C ALA A 204 15.24 -18.97 11.50
N GLU A 205 15.58 -20.04 10.76
CA GLU A 205 16.32 -21.19 11.28
C GLU A 205 17.83 -20.94 11.37
N ARG A 206 18.33 -19.92 10.65
CA ARG A 206 19.75 -19.60 10.60
C ARG A 206 20.01 -18.42 11.55
N MET A 207 20.97 -18.57 12.46
CA MET A 207 21.48 -17.40 13.21
C MET A 207 22.29 -16.54 12.25
N GLU A 208 21.62 -15.62 11.56
CA GLU A 208 22.27 -14.70 10.63
C GLU A 208 23.00 -13.59 11.40
N SER A 209 24.18 -13.21 10.93
CA SER A 209 24.90 -12.04 11.47
C SER A 209 24.24 -10.74 11.00
N GLN A 210 24.54 -9.61 11.67
CA GLN A 210 24.01 -8.31 11.23
C GLN A 210 24.43 -7.98 9.79
N MET A 211 25.66 -8.33 9.40
CA MET A 211 26.15 -8.11 8.05
C MET A 211 25.36 -8.91 7.00
N GLU A 212 24.94 -10.14 7.32
CA GLU A 212 24.12 -10.95 6.40
C GLU A 212 22.73 -10.35 6.22
N ARG A 213 22.14 -9.82 7.30
CA ARG A 213 20.88 -9.07 7.24
C ARG A 213 21.01 -7.82 6.37
N ASP A 214 22.04 -7.02 6.62
CA ASP A 214 22.27 -5.79 5.87
C ASP A 214 22.54 -6.07 4.39
N MET A 215 23.27 -7.15 4.08
CA MET A 215 23.54 -7.56 2.70
C MET A 215 22.27 -8.06 2.01
N HIS A 216 21.42 -8.80 2.72
CA HIS A 216 20.11 -9.19 2.19
C HIS A 216 19.23 -7.97 1.88
N MET A 217 19.16 -7.02 2.80
CA MET A 217 18.46 -5.76 2.55
C MET A 217 19.09 -4.97 1.41
N GLY A 218 20.42 -4.96 1.29
CA GLY A 218 21.13 -4.35 0.17
C GLY A 218 20.74 -4.94 -1.19
N LYS A 219 20.51 -6.26 -1.27
CA LYS A 219 19.99 -6.90 -2.49
C LYS A 219 18.59 -6.41 -2.84
N ILE A 220 17.69 -6.37 -1.85
CA ILE A 220 16.31 -5.89 -2.04
C ILE A 220 16.33 -4.43 -2.48
N GLN A 221 17.05 -3.58 -1.77
CA GLN A 221 17.17 -2.15 -2.06
C GLN A 221 17.77 -1.88 -3.45
N TRP A 222 18.76 -2.67 -3.88
CA TRP A 222 19.31 -2.59 -5.22
C TRP A 222 18.29 -2.98 -6.31
N ILE A 223 17.50 -4.04 -6.07
CA ILE A 223 16.39 -4.42 -6.97
C ILE A 223 15.36 -3.29 -7.03
N VAL A 224 15.00 -2.71 -5.89
CA VAL A 224 14.04 -1.58 -5.83
C VAL A 224 14.56 -0.38 -6.62
N ASN A 225 15.82 0.03 -6.43
CA ASN A 225 16.41 1.09 -7.25
C ASN A 225 16.35 0.77 -8.75
N SER A 226 16.54 -0.49 -9.12
CA SER A 226 16.52 -0.94 -10.52
C SER A 226 15.12 -0.87 -11.14
N VAL A 227 14.08 -1.37 -10.45
CA VAL A 227 12.70 -1.40 -10.99
C VAL A 227 11.95 -0.08 -10.83
N THR A 228 12.38 0.79 -9.91
CA THR A 228 11.89 2.18 -9.81
C THR A 228 12.66 3.13 -10.73
N GLU A 229 13.80 2.69 -11.29
CA GLU A 229 14.72 3.52 -12.07
C GLU A 229 15.19 4.78 -11.30
N ARG A 230 15.30 4.66 -9.98
CA ARG A 230 15.67 5.74 -9.05
C ARG A 230 16.81 5.29 -8.14
N GLN A 231 17.68 6.22 -7.75
CA GLN A 231 18.66 5.99 -6.68
C GLN A 231 18.02 6.35 -5.33
N VAL A 232 17.06 5.52 -4.88
CA VAL A 232 16.33 5.76 -3.62
C VAL A 232 17.20 5.37 -2.42
N PHE A 233 17.78 4.18 -2.48
CA PHE A 233 18.67 3.67 -1.45
C PHE A 233 20.12 3.82 -1.87
N ASP A 234 20.88 4.63 -1.13
CA ASP A 234 22.31 4.83 -1.36
C ASP A 234 23.09 4.48 -0.09
N ASN A 235 23.63 3.25 -0.05
CA ASN A 235 24.46 2.79 1.05
C ASN A 235 25.50 1.78 0.56
N SER A 236 26.47 1.45 1.41
CA SER A 236 27.60 0.59 1.04
C SER A 236 27.18 -0.80 0.58
N TYR A 237 26.08 -1.35 1.09
CA TYR A 237 25.61 -2.69 0.69
C TYR A 237 24.98 -2.65 -0.70
N VAL A 238 24.15 -1.64 -0.99
CA VAL A 238 23.61 -1.42 -2.34
C VAL A 238 24.73 -1.23 -3.36
N ALA A 239 25.78 -0.49 -3.02
CA ALA A 239 26.96 -0.31 -3.88
C ALA A 239 27.69 -1.64 -4.15
N MET A 240 27.91 -2.47 -3.12
CA MET A 240 28.53 -3.80 -3.28
C MET A 240 27.70 -4.72 -4.17
N ILE A 241 26.37 -4.73 -4.00
CA ILE A 241 25.47 -5.51 -4.87
C ILE A 241 25.53 -4.99 -6.31
N ALA A 242 25.55 -3.66 -6.50
CA ALA A 242 25.66 -3.07 -7.83
C ALA A 242 26.94 -3.49 -8.55
N ASP A 243 28.09 -3.49 -7.86
CA ASP A 243 29.35 -3.91 -8.45
C ASP A 243 29.36 -5.41 -8.76
N PHE A 244 28.83 -6.24 -7.86
CA PHE A 244 28.65 -7.67 -8.11
C PHE A 244 27.77 -7.95 -9.34
N MET A 245 26.65 -7.24 -9.49
CA MET A 245 25.73 -7.42 -10.61
C MET A 245 26.31 -6.95 -11.95
N LYS A 246 27.19 -5.93 -11.95
CA LYS A 246 27.93 -5.54 -13.17
C LYS A 246 28.83 -6.66 -13.68
N GLU A 247 29.50 -7.38 -12.77
CA GLU A 247 30.36 -8.53 -13.13
C GLU A 247 29.53 -9.78 -13.49
N ASN A 248 28.29 -9.86 -13.02
CA ASN A 248 27.40 -11.02 -13.17
C ASN A 248 26.10 -10.68 -13.92
N ALA A 249 26.20 -9.94 -15.03
CA ALA A 249 25.04 -9.40 -15.77
C ALA A 249 24.00 -10.42 -16.29
N LYS A 250 24.28 -11.73 -16.20
CA LYS A 250 23.33 -12.81 -16.57
C LYS A 250 22.53 -13.35 -15.38
N LEU A 251 22.84 -12.91 -14.17
CA LEU A 251 22.23 -13.39 -12.95
C LEU A 251 20.86 -12.71 -12.77
N SER A 252 19.81 -13.49 -12.62
CA SER A 252 18.44 -12.98 -12.43
C SER A 252 18.21 -12.47 -11.00
N PHE A 253 17.18 -11.63 -10.80
CA PHE A 253 16.80 -11.16 -9.46
C PHE A 253 16.51 -12.30 -8.48
N VAL A 254 15.84 -13.36 -8.93
CA VAL A 254 15.56 -14.57 -8.13
C VAL A 254 16.86 -15.22 -7.66
N GLN A 255 17.84 -15.37 -8.56
CA GLN A 255 19.15 -15.94 -8.22
C GLN A 255 19.90 -15.05 -7.24
N LEU A 256 19.84 -13.72 -7.40
CA LEU A 256 20.48 -12.77 -6.50
C LEU A 256 19.89 -12.89 -5.09
N LEU A 257 18.56 -12.86 -4.97
CA LEU A 257 17.87 -12.95 -3.68
C LEU A 257 18.18 -14.26 -2.96
N ARG A 258 18.25 -15.38 -3.71
CA ARG A 258 18.63 -16.71 -3.18
C ARG A 258 20.13 -16.88 -2.92
N TYR A 259 20.97 -15.95 -3.34
CA TYR A 259 22.41 -16.04 -3.12
C TYR A 259 22.74 -15.79 -1.63
N THR A 260 23.27 -16.81 -0.95
CA THR A 260 23.55 -16.76 0.50
C THR A 260 25.04 -16.79 0.85
N ASP A 261 25.93 -16.94 -0.13
CA ASP A 261 27.37 -16.85 0.13
C ASP A 261 27.80 -15.38 0.07
N TYR A 262 27.89 -14.73 1.22
CA TYR A 262 28.21 -13.31 1.27
C TYR A 262 29.72 -13.01 1.19
N SER A 263 30.58 -14.04 1.15
CA SER A 263 32.03 -13.86 1.06
C SER A 263 32.49 -13.30 -0.29
N VAL A 264 31.64 -13.40 -1.32
CA VAL A 264 31.94 -12.95 -2.68
C VAL A 264 31.78 -11.44 -2.87
N PHE A 265 31.00 -10.78 -2.01
CA PHE A 265 30.84 -9.32 -2.02
C PHE A 265 32.07 -8.71 -1.34
N LYS A 266 33.10 -8.43 -2.14
CA LYS A 266 34.33 -7.80 -1.65
C LYS A 266 34.09 -6.31 -1.38
N LYS A 267 34.72 -5.82 -0.31
CA LYS A 267 34.92 -4.38 -0.06
C LYS A 267 35.93 -3.80 -1.05
#